data_AF-A0A3D9ZZ35-F1
#
_entry.id   AF-A0A3D9ZZ35-F1
#
_cell.length_a   1.000
_cell.length_b   1.000
_cell.length_c   1.000
_cell.angle_alpha   90.00
_cell.angle_beta   90.00
_cell.angle_gamma   90.00
#
_symmetry.space_group_name_H-M   'P 1'
#
loop_
_entity.id
_entity.type
_entity.pdbx_description
1 polymer ?
#
loop_
_entity_poly.entity_id
_entity_poly.type
_entity_poly.pdbx_seq_one_letter_code
_entity_poly.pdbx_strand_id
1 'polypeptide(L)'
;MRRRIMTVLTALAVVTGLFVVLSPPASAVPLVNAKVTVNRINAISSDDEGLCGRVDWYVKVWINGVAFNNEDTEDQDDREGIGDISPDWEFSVPNLDVATLPQRDGAAFLPIVVEAWDEDGGFCLGDNQYDVSPTATTALLADVRVAPCDVSVEGGDPIACGTPIVRSGNGDDRAELTVTVAVDPPASAPGLRIRCTHTPAWPQPGETVTITATALDGALNPTVVPNALEIWLSPTDREVRSGVGSFTRTLTAATPSFTYGCRLTVAATTIFSGWRRTTVGDPTPNFTFPKPAVPISYTGGQGSRIDVVFIADRDTYTGPGPVGLNPMFQADVALAINTGMYGFDPYLTNQDLFNFWILQDNTGKSMDFGTGDDHELPVLWDEIFAFADVGVILHRKAAQRDFGMPDDHIAAVNLARSDAMGVVRHEIGHVPFGLADEYCCDAAYFYNEVAPNVYEDLTGDEGCDTDAPNLGRVRDACRALEEDGDVYYTSEPGDLTPGLMNDDVMNDNGPPNAADIRRFNLIFGDCRIAKC
;
A
#
# COMPACT_ATOMS: atom_id res chain seq x y z
N MET A 1 -54.24 -56.95 -43.93
CA MET A 1 -53.85 -57.29 -45.31
C MET A 1 -52.64 -56.46 -45.72
N ARG A 2 -51.49 -57.13 -45.90
CA ARG A 2 -50.50 -56.98 -46.99
C ARG A 2 -50.14 -55.56 -47.48
N ARG A 3 -48.85 -55.18 -47.30
CA ARG A 3 -47.77 -55.00 -48.32
C ARG A 3 -48.02 -53.83 -49.29
N ARG A 4 -47.09 -52.99 -49.72
CA ARG A 4 -45.63 -52.69 -49.63
C ARG A 4 -45.53 -51.31 -50.36
N ILE A 5 -44.52 -50.47 -50.16
CA ILE A 5 -43.40 -50.18 -51.09
C ILE A 5 -42.95 -48.77 -50.66
N MET A 6 -41.81 -48.60 -49.99
CA MET A 6 -40.48 -48.34 -50.57
C MET A 6 -40.39 -46.98 -51.28
N THR A 7 -39.87 -45.96 -50.61
CA THR A 7 -38.98 -44.98 -51.26
C THR A 7 -37.96 -44.51 -50.24
N VAL A 8 -36.72 -44.88 -50.53
CA VAL A 8 -35.48 -44.51 -49.88
C VAL A 8 -35.11 -43.11 -50.35
N LEU A 9 -34.81 -42.19 -49.44
CA LEU A 9 -34.05 -40.99 -49.76
C LEU A 9 -32.97 -40.76 -48.71
N THR A 10 -31.77 -40.93 -49.23
CA THR A 10 -30.44 -40.84 -48.67
C THR A 10 -30.21 -39.48 -48.00
N ALA A 11 -29.90 -39.49 -46.70
CA ALA A 11 -29.23 -38.38 -46.03
C ALA A 11 -28.07 -38.95 -45.21
N LEU A 12 -26.95 -39.16 -45.90
CA LEU A 12 -25.68 -39.52 -45.28
C LEU A 12 -25.08 -38.22 -44.71
N ALA A 13 -25.50 -37.85 -43.50
CA ALA A 13 -24.82 -36.80 -42.74
C ALA A 13 -23.58 -37.43 -42.08
N VAL A 14 -22.41 -37.11 -42.64
CA VAL A 14 -21.11 -37.37 -42.03
C VAL A 14 -21.03 -36.51 -40.77
N VAL A 15 -21.36 -37.11 -39.63
CA VAL A 15 -21.01 -36.57 -38.32
C VAL A 15 -19.53 -36.88 -38.09
N THR A 16 -18.66 -36.10 -38.71
CA THR A 16 -17.30 -35.90 -38.19
C THR A 16 -17.46 -35.18 -36.87
N GLY A 17 -17.49 -35.96 -35.78
CA GLY A 17 -17.40 -35.44 -34.44
C GLY A 17 -16.10 -34.67 -34.30
N LEU A 18 -16.19 -33.33 -34.32
CA LEU A 18 -15.18 -32.47 -33.73
C LEU A 18 -15.14 -32.83 -32.24
N PHE A 19 -14.23 -33.73 -31.87
CA PHE A 19 -13.64 -33.66 -30.54
C PHE A 19 -12.88 -32.34 -30.50
N VAL A 20 -13.56 -31.28 -30.07
CA VAL A 20 -12.87 -30.14 -29.49
C VAL A 20 -12.18 -30.70 -28.27
N VAL A 21 -10.90 -31.05 -28.44
CA VAL A 21 -9.99 -31.21 -27.32
C VAL A 21 -9.97 -29.82 -26.68
N LEU A 22 -10.83 -29.62 -25.69
CA LEU A 22 -10.72 -28.52 -24.76
C LEU A 22 -9.37 -28.75 -24.08
N SER A 23 -8.32 -28.16 -24.65
CA SER A 23 -7.07 -28.01 -23.94
C SER A 23 -7.44 -27.41 -22.59
N PRO A 24 -7.06 -28.03 -21.46
CA PRO A 24 -7.24 -27.38 -20.18
C PRO A 24 -6.65 -25.97 -20.31
N PRO A 25 -7.33 -24.93 -19.80
CA PRO A 25 -6.80 -23.58 -19.85
C PRO A 25 -5.36 -23.66 -19.34
N ALA A 26 -4.42 -23.09 -20.11
CA ALA A 26 -3.03 -23.05 -19.73
C ALA A 26 -3.00 -22.57 -18.27
N SER A 27 -2.51 -23.42 -17.37
CA SER A 27 -2.38 -23.06 -15.97
C SER A 27 -1.45 -21.87 -15.94
N ALA A 28 -2.02 -20.66 -15.77
CA ALA A 28 -1.22 -19.48 -15.55
C ALA A 28 -0.33 -19.79 -14.35
N VAL A 29 0.98 -19.78 -14.58
CA VAL A 29 1.96 -20.02 -13.54
C VAL A 29 1.77 -18.91 -12.50
N PRO A 30 1.82 -19.22 -11.18
CA PRO A 30 1.50 -18.22 -10.17
C PRO A 30 2.47 -17.05 -10.28
N LEU A 31 1.92 -15.83 -10.37
CA LEU A 31 2.67 -14.62 -10.06
C LEU A 31 2.92 -14.58 -8.54
N VAL A 32 4.00 -13.95 -8.09
CA VAL A 32 4.31 -13.73 -6.66
C VAL A 32 4.85 -12.32 -6.44
N ASN A 33 4.78 -11.82 -5.21
CA ASN A 33 5.44 -10.61 -4.77
C ASN A 33 6.65 -11.03 -3.93
N ALA A 34 7.84 -10.61 -4.35
CA ALA A 34 9.06 -10.82 -3.57
C ALA A 34 9.42 -9.54 -2.83
N LYS A 35 9.79 -9.65 -1.55
CA LYS A 35 10.13 -8.53 -0.68
C LYS A 35 11.42 -8.80 0.10
N VAL A 36 12.28 -7.79 0.20
CA VAL A 36 13.46 -7.74 1.07
C VAL A 36 13.27 -6.56 2.02
N THR A 37 13.34 -6.82 3.32
CA THR A 37 13.33 -5.79 4.37
C THR A 37 14.72 -5.72 4.98
N VAL A 38 15.37 -4.57 4.97
CA VAL A 38 16.61 -4.30 5.71
C VAL A 38 16.23 -3.82 7.10
N ASN A 39 16.27 -4.72 8.08
CA ASN A 39 15.82 -4.47 9.44
C ASN A 39 16.82 -3.66 10.27
N ARG A 40 18.12 -3.89 10.07
CA ARG A 40 19.19 -3.21 10.83
C ARG A 40 20.50 -3.22 10.07
N ILE A 41 21.24 -2.11 10.18
CA ILE A 41 22.62 -1.96 9.72
C ILE A 41 23.43 -1.41 10.88
N ASN A 42 24.55 -2.05 11.21
CA ASN A 42 25.42 -1.63 12.30
C ASN A 42 26.89 -1.66 11.88
N ALA A 43 27.54 -0.50 11.84
CA ALA A 43 28.98 -0.36 11.63
C ALA A 43 29.73 -1.19 12.67
N ILE A 44 30.62 -2.06 12.20
CA ILE A 44 31.55 -2.82 13.07
C ILE A 44 32.93 -2.16 13.03
N SER A 45 33.38 -1.76 11.84
CA SER A 45 34.56 -0.95 11.64
C SER A 45 34.48 -0.18 10.32
N SER A 46 35.14 0.97 10.32
CA SER A 46 35.37 1.83 9.18
C SER A 46 36.81 2.31 9.27
N ASP A 47 37.60 2.12 8.22
CA ASP A 47 38.94 2.68 8.11
C ASP A 47 38.91 4.19 7.82
N ASP A 48 37.76 4.71 7.37
CA ASP A 48 37.52 6.10 6.96
C ASP A 48 36.82 6.97 8.03
N GLU A 49 36.36 6.39 9.15
CA GLU A 49 35.79 7.11 10.29
C GLU A 49 36.80 8.13 10.87
N GLY A 50 36.68 9.39 10.46
CA GLY A 50 37.57 10.45 10.90
C GLY A 50 37.47 11.74 10.08
N LEU A 51 38.11 11.78 8.91
CA LEU A 51 38.19 12.99 8.09
C LEU A 51 36.93 13.24 7.26
N CYS A 52 36.14 12.18 7.01
CA CYS A 52 35.02 12.24 6.07
C CYS A 52 33.63 12.33 6.66
N GLY A 53 33.52 12.09 7.97
CA GLY A 53 32.26 12.25 8.67
C GLY A 53 31.96 11.02 9.48
N ARG A 54 30.68 10.83 9.70
CA ARG A 54 30.11 9.62 10.29
C ARG A 54 29.41 8.87 9.15
N VAL A 55 29.18 7.58 9.34
CA VAL A 55 28.50 6.77 8.33
C VAL A 55 27.07 7.23 8.08
N ASP A 56 26.74 7.37 6.81
CA ASP A 56 25.48 7.83 6.21
C ASP A 56 24.93 6.66 5.37
N TRP A 57 24.24 5.76 6.04
CA TRP A 57 23.86 4.48 5.45
C TRP A 57 22.85 4.62 4.32
N TYR A 58 23.09 3.90 3.23
CA TYR A 58 22.05 3.53 2.26
C TYR A 58 22.28 2.10 1.75
N VAL A 59 21.32 1.52 1.02
CA VAL A 59 21.42 0.16 0.49
C VAL A 59 21.06 0.07 -0.98
N LYS A 60 21.76 -0.83 -1.67
CA LYS A 60 21.39 -1.27 -3.02
C LYS A 60 20.90 -2.71 -2.93
N VAL A 61 19.69 -2.95 -3.42
CA VAL A 61 19.05 -4.27 -3.38
C VAL A 61 18.75 -4.72 -4.80
N TRP A 62 19.09 -5.96 -5.14
CA TRP A 62 18.65 -6.59 -6.38
C TRP A 62 17.74 -7.77 -6.07
N ILE A 63 16.56 -7.80 -6.69
CA ILE A 63 15.62 -8.92 -6.60
C ILE A 63 15.38 -9.42 -8.02
N ASN A 64 15.85 -10.63 -8.34
CA ASN A 64 15.84 -11.17 -9.71
C ASN A 64 16.52 -10.26 -10.75
N GLY A 65 17.53 -9.48 -10.35
CA GLY A 65 18.22 -8.52 -11.22
C GLY A 65 17.51 -7.17 -11.39
N VAL A 66 16.33 -6.96 -10.81
CA VAL A 66 15.73 -5.63 -10.67
C VAL A 66 16.46 -4.90 -9.55
N ALA A 67 17.08 -3.76 -9.85
CA ALA A 67 17.84 -2.96 -8.91
C ALA A 67 16.96 -1.95 -8.19
N PHE A 68 17.19 -1.78 -6.89
CA PHE A 68 16.60 -0.77 -6.02
C PHE A 68 17.73 -0.02 -5.31
N ASN A 69 17.52 1.26 -5.05
CA ASN A 69 18.45 2.14 -4.35
C ASN A 69 17.63 3.17 -3.54
N ASN A 70 17.91 3.30 -2.25
CA ASN A 70 17.29 4.28 -1.36
C ASN A 70 18.25 5.44 -0.96
N GLU A 71 19.36 5.60 -1.67
CA GLU A 71 20.15 6.83 -1.66
C GLU A 71 19.27 8.07 -1.93
N ASP A 72 19.55 9.16 -1.21
CA ASP A 72 18.83 10.44 -1.25
C ASP A 72 17.32 10.31 -0.91
N THR A 73 16.97 9.44 0.05
CA THR A 73 15.57 9.36 0.54
C THR A 73 15.45 10.08 1.88
N GLU A 74 14.34 10.76 2.13
CA GLU A 74 14.12 11.48 3.40
C GLU A 74 14.32 10.57 4.63
N ASP A 75 13.85 9.32 4.56
CA ASP A 75 14.05 8.34 5.62
C ASP A 75 15.54 7.96 5.82
N GLN A 76 16.34 7.96 4.75
CA GLN A 76 17.78 7.77 4.84
C GLN A 76 18.47 9.02 5.41
N ASP A 77 18.16 10.21 4.89
CA ASP A 77 18.73 11.50 5.32
C ASP A 77 18.53 11.73 6.84
N ASP A 78 17.35 11.39 7.37
CA ASP A 78 17.02 11.49 8.80
C ASP A 78 17.92 10.61 9.70
N ARG A 79 18.64 9.66 9.12
CA ARG A 79 19.48 8.67 9.81
C ARG A 79 20.97 8.87 9.58
N GLU A 80 21.35 9.95 8.88
CA GLU A 80 22.74 10.35 8.68
C GLU A 80 23.52 10.42 10.00
N GLY A 81 24.75 9.91 9.95
CA GLY A 81 25.73 9.93 11.00
C GLY A 81 25.44 8.99 12.17
N ILE A 82 24.53 8.04 11.98
CA ILE A 82 24.18 7.01 12.97
C ILE A 82 24.76 5.66 12.52
N GLY A 83 25.81 5.23 13.22
CA GLY A 83 26.48 3.96 12.92
C GLY A 83 25.63 2.70 13.10
N ASP A 84 24.55 2.76 13.88
CA ASP A 84 23.64 1.64 14.15
C ASP A 84 22.19 2.07 13.95
N ILE A 85 21.63 1.74 12.79
CA ILE A 85 20.26 2.10 12.39
C ILE A 85 19.39 0.85 12.27
N SER A 86 18.10 0.99 12.60
CA SER A 86 17.10 -0.06 12.37
C SER A 86 15.98 0.50 11.48
N PRO A 87 16.23 0.65 10.17
CA PRO A 87 15.37 1.46 9.31
C PRO A 87 14.10 0.74 8.86
N ASP A 88 14.12 -0.59 8.82
CA ASP A 88 13.05 -1.40 8.21
C ASP A 88 12.77 -1.01 6.73
N TRP A 89 13.80 -0.63 5.96
CA TRP A 89 13.68 -0.31 4.53
C TRP A 89 13.19 -1.52 3.73
N GLU A 90 12.15 -1.36 2.91
CA GLU A 90 11.52 -2.47 2.19
C GLU A 90 11.54 -2.30 0.67
N PHE A 91 12.10 -3.30 -0.02
CA PHE A 91 12.22 -3.34 -1.47
C PHE A 91 11.41 -4.51 -2.02
N SER A 92 10.63 -4.28 -3.08
CA SER A 92 9.75 -5.33 -3.60
C SER A 92 9.66 -5.39 -5.12
N VAL A 93 9.57 -6.62 -5.65
CA VAL A 93 9.20 -6.89 -7.04
C VAL A 93 7.79 -7.48 -7.04
N PRO A 94 6.78 -6.70 -7.45
CA PRO A 94 5.42 -7.20 -7.55
C PRO A 94 5.25 -8.06 -8.81
N ASN A 95 4.28 -8.98 -8.80
CA ASN A 95 3.85 -9.76 -9.96
C ASN A 95 4.98 -10.51 -10.70
N LEU A 96 5.97 -11.00 -9.96
CA LEU A 96 7.06 -11.81 -10.48
C LEU A 96 6.51 -13.12 -11.06
N ASP A 97 6.72 -13.33 -12.36
CA ASP A 97 6.31 -14.57 -13.01
C ASP A 97 7.27 -15.71 -12.64
N VAL A 98 6.78 -16.62 -11.79
CA VAL A 98 7.54 -17.78 -11.31
C VAL A 98 8.00 -18.69 -12.47
N ALA A 99 7.35 -18.65 -13.63
CA ALA A 99 7.76 -19.40 -14.82
C ALA A 99 9.08 -18.89 -15.41
N THR A 100 9.38 -17.61 -15.21
CA THR A 100 10.59 -16.95 -15.74
C THR A 100 11.80 -17.14 -14.84
N LEU A 101 11.58 -17.61 -13.61
CA LEU A 101 12.63 -17.82 -12.63
C LEU A 101 13.49 -19.05 -12.96
N PRO A 102 14.80 -19.02 -12.64
CA PRO A 102 15.67 -20.20 -12.69
C PRO A 102 15.05 -21.39 -11.96
N GLN A 103 15.00 -22.54 -12.63
CA GLN A 103 14.47 -23.78 -12.06
C GLN A 103 15.61 -24.68 -11.59
N ARG A 104 15.56 -25.17 -10.35
CA ARG A 104 16.48 -26.18 -9.81
C ARG A 104 15.69 -27.25 -9.08
N ASP A 105 15.91 -28.51 -9.43
CA ASP A 105 15.19 -29.66 -8.85
C ASP A 105 13.65 -29.52 -8.83
N GLY A 106 13.10 -28.88 -9.87
CA GLY A 106 11.67 -28.66 -10.03
C GLY A 106 11.08 -27.55 -9.15
N ALA A 107 11.91 -26.72 -8.53
CA ALA A 107 11.50 -25.52 -7.82
C ALA A 107 12.07 -24.26 -8.49
N ALA A 108 11.32 -23.17 -8.41
CA ALA A 108 11.73 -21.86 -8.86
C ALA A 108 12.57 -21.15 -7.80
N PHE A 109 13.67 -20.53 -8.24
CA PHE A 109 14.63 -19.83 -7.39
C PHE A 109 14.76 -18.36 -7.81
N LEU A 110 14.77 -17.48 -6.81
CA LEU A 110 14.85 -16.05 -6.93
C LEU A 110 16.17 -15.56 -6.31
N PRO A 111 17.14 -15.07 -7.12
CA PRO A 111 18.38 -14.51 -6.59
C PRO A 111 18.15 -13.12 -5.99
N ILE A 112 18.78 -12.87 -4.85
CA ILE A 112 18.75 -11.59 -4.12
C ILE A 112 20.18 -11.16 -3.79
N VAL A 113 20.47 -9.88 -3.97
CA VAL A 113 21.73 -9.23 -3.57
C VAL A 113 21.38 -8.03 -2.70
N VAL A 114 22.04 -7.88 -1.56
CA VAL A 114 21.93 -6.68 -0.71
C VAL A 114 23.31 -6.14 -0.43
N GLU A 115 23.50 -4.86 -0.71
CA GLU A 115 24.73 -4.11 -0.44
C GLU A 115 24.41 -2.98 0.54
N ALA A 116 25.32 -2.74 1.49
CA ALA A 116 25.28 -1.58 2.37
C ALA A 116 26.38 -0.60 1.96
N TRP A 117 26.03 0.68 1.88
CA TRP A 117 26.90 1.75 1.42
C TRP A 117 26.85 2.91 2.41
N ASP A 118 27.94 3.65 2.46
CA ASP A 118 28.11 4.92 3.15
C ASP A 118 28.13 6.02 2.09
N GLU A 119 27.19 6.96 2.17
CA GLU A 119 27.11 8.09 1.25
C GLU A 119 28.16 9.15 1.62
N ASP A 120 29.08 9.44 0.69
CA ASP A 120 30.19 10.33 0.97
C ASP A 120 30.17 11.56 0.03
N GLY A 121 29.92 12.72 0.63
CA GLY A 121 29.90 14.00 -0.09
C GLY A 121 31.27 14.67 -0.29
N GLY A 122 31.44 15.39 -1.41
CA GLY A 122 32.47 16.43 -1.57
C GLY A 122 33.91 15.94 -1.66
N PHE A 123 34.74 16.20 -0.63
CA PHE A 123 36.18 15.87 -0.63
C PHE A 123 36.47 14.43 -0.18
N CYS A 124 35.43 13.63 0.08
CA CYS A 124 35.52 12.29 0.66
C CYS A 124 35.61 11.15 -0.33
N LEU A 125 35.90 11.49 -1.60
CA LEU A 125 36.23 10.53 -2.67
C LEU A 125 35.07 9.61 -3.11
N GLY A 126 33.85 9.88 -2.65
CA GLY A 126 32.61 9.22 -3.06
C GLY A 126 32.32 7.96 -2.25
N ASP A 127 31.13 7.38 -2.43
CA ASP A 127 30.57 6.38 -1.53
C ASP A 127 31.40 5.11 -1.33
N ASN A 128 31.41 4.64 -0.08
CA ASN A 128 32.13 3.46 0.35
C ASN A 128 31.17 2.27 0.57
N GLN A 129 31.43 1.14 -0.08
CA GLN A 129 30.68 -0.08 0.15
C GLN A 129 31.20 -0.82 1.39
N TYR A 130 30.32 -1.05 2.36
CA TYR A 130 30.66 -1.86 3.54
C TYR A 130 30.48 -3.35 3.25
N ASP A 131 31.41 -4.16 3.74
CA ASP A 131 31.30 -5.60 3.70
C ASP A 131 30.24 -6.09 4.70
N VAL A 132 29.21 -6.76 4.18
CA VAL A 132 28.13 -7.40 4.95
C VAL A 132 28.13 -8.92 4.80
N SER A 133 29.13 -9.49 4.13
CA SER A 133 29.22 -10.92 3.83
C SER A 133 30.28 -11.63 4.67
N PRO A 134 30.01 -12.81 5.21
CA PRO A 134 31.05 -13.61 5.85
C PRO A 134 32.03 -14.24 4.83
N THR A 135 31.79 -14.09 3.52
CA THR A 135 32.59 -14.69 2.45
C THR A 135 33.56 -13.68 1.83
N ALA A 136 33.95 -13.87 0.57
CA ALA A 136 34.86 -12.96 -0.14
C ALA A 136 34.11 -11.89 -0.98
N THR A 137 32.78 -11.90 -0.95
CA THR A 137 31.96 -10.82 -1.52
C THR A 137 31.81 -9.70 -0.50
N THR A 138 31.54 -8.48 -0.93
CA THR A 138 31.12 -7.38 -0.04
C THR A 138 29.60 -7.40 0.20
N ALA A 139 28.84 -7.98 -0.73
CA ALA A 139 27.39 -8.06 -0.70
C ALA A 139 26.86 -9.35 -0.04
N LEU A 140 25.69 -9.25 0.60
CA LEU A 140 24.90 -10.41 1.00
C LEU A 140 24.26 -11.04 -0.24
N LEU A 141 24.63 -12.30 -0.52
CA LEU A 141 24.00 -13.08 -1.59
C LEU A 141 23.03 -14.11 -0.99
N ALA A 142 21.81 -14.07 -1.51
CA ALA A 142 20.73 -14.96 -1.11
C ALA A 142 20.04 -15.57 -2.34
N ASP A 143 19.55 -16.79 -2.19
CA ASP A 143 18.82 -17.49 -3.22
C ASP A 143 17.56 -18.09 -2.60
N VAL A 144 16.42 -17.62 -3.08
CA VAL A 144 15.12 -17.88 -2.45
C VAL A 144 14.37 -18.90 -3.26
N ARG A 145 14.11 -20.06 -2.67
CA ARG A 145 13.12 -20.98 -3.23
C ARG A 145 11.74 -20.37 -3.02
N VAL A 146 10.95 -20.21 -4.08
CA VAL A 146 9.63 -19.55 -3.99
C VAL A 146 8.57 -20.43 -3.31
N ALA A 147 8.64 -21.75 -3.52
CA ALA A 147 7.64 -22.69 -3.01
C ALA A 147 8.26 -24.06 -2.61
N PRO A 148 8.22 -24.45 -1.31
CA PRO A 148 7.94 -23.59 -0.15
C PRO A 148 8.94 -22.42 -0.10
N CYS A 149 8.57 -21.34 0.59
CA CYS A 149 9.45 -20.18 0.71
C CYS A 149 10.58 -20.46 1.69
N ASP A 150 11.79 -20.65 1.17
CA ASP A 150 13.03 -20.79 1.96
C ASP A 150 14.17 -19.98 1.32
N VAL A 151 15.00 -19.40 2.16
CA VAL A 151 16.12 -18.53 1.80
C VAL A 151 17.41 -19.26 2.10
N SER A 152 18.20 -19.52 1.07
CA SER A 152 19.56 -20.01 1.21
C SER A 152 20.51 -18.84 1.09
N VAL A 153 21.30 -18.59 2.12
CA VAL A 153 22.34 -17.56 2.13
C VAL A 153 23.72 -18.19 2.21
N GLU A 154 24.73 -17.48 1.76
CA GLU A 154 26.08 -18.02 1.72
C GLU A 154 26.55 -18.52 3.09
N GLY A 155 27.10 -19.74 3.10
CA GLY A 155 27.64 -20.37 4.30
C GLY A 155 26.61 -20.79 5.36
N GLY A 156 25.30 -20.82 5.05
CA GLY A 156 24.24 -21.19 5.98
C GLY A 156 23.31 -22.30 5.48
N ASP A 157 22.58 -22.91 6.42
CA ASP A 157 21.43 -23.77 6.10
C ASP A 157 20.24 -22.92 5.60
N PRO A 158 19.33 -23.48 4.78
CA PRO A 158 18.12 -22.78 4.36
C PRO A 158 17.27 -22.34 5.56
N ILE A 159 16.79 -21.11 5.51
CA ILE A 159 15.97 -20.48 6.56
C ILE A 159 14.59 -20.21 5.97
N ALA A 160 13.52 -20.44 6.73
CA ALA A 160 12.17 -20.10 6.26
C ALA A 160 12.06 -18.58 6.01
N CYS A 161 11.40 -18.19 4.92
CA CYS A 161 11.07 -16.78 4.66
C CYS A 161 10.34 -16.14 5.85
N GLY A 162 10.55 -14.83 6.04
CA GLY A 162 10.06 -14.07 7.19
C GLY A 162 10.91 -14.21 8.46
N THR A 163 11.95 -15.06 8.44
CA THR A 163 12.93 -15.15 9.54
C THR A 163 14.07 -14.16 9.30
N PRO A 164 14.47 -13.36 10.30
CA PRO A 164 15.62 -12.47 10.17
C PRO A 164 16.93 -13.24 9.90
N ILE A 165 17.69 -12.73 8.94
CA ILE A 165 19.00 -13.21 8.52
C ILE A 165 20.01 -12.17 8.98
N VAL A 166 20.84 -12.54 9.96
CA VAL A 166 21.93 -11.68 10.46
C VAL A 166 23.24 -12.12 9.84
N ARG A 167 23.95 -11.20 9.19
CA ARG A 167 25.27 -11.44 8.58
C ARG A 167 26.21 -10.27 8.88
N SER A 168 27.50 -10.55 8.89
CA SER A 168 28.52 -9.55 9.14
C SER A 168 29.68 -9.76 8.18
N GLY A 169 30.25 -8.65 7.69
CA GLY A 169 31.47 -8.66 6.89
C GLY A 169 32.69 -9.17 7.64
N ASN A 170 33.74 -9.51 6.89
CA ASN A 170 35.07 -9.82 7.41
C ASN A 170 36.17 -8.86 6.89
N GLY A 171 35.81 -7.92 6.02
CA GLY A 171 36.68 -6.87 5.50
C GLY A 171 37.05 -5.77 6.49
N ASP A 172 37.80 -4.79 6.00
CA ASP A 172 38.27 -3.64 6.78
C ASP A 172 37.10 -2.69 7.11
N ASP A 173 36.37 -2.23 6.09
CA ASP A 173 35.06 -1.60 6.22
C ASP A 173 33.97 -2.66 6.26
N ARG A 174 33.34 -2.86 7.41
CA ARG A 174 32.36 -3.94 7.59
C ARG A 174 31.22 -3.56 8.52
N ALA A 175 30.05 -4.07 8.20
CA ALA A 175 28.83 -3.89 8.95
C ALA A 175 28.18 -5.24 9.29
N GLU A 176 27.36 -5.23 10.34
CA GLU A 176 26.35 -6.26 10.59
C GLU A 176 25.05 -5.84 9.93
N LEU A 177 24.55 -6.66 9.03
CA LEU A 177 23.31 -6.48 8.31
C LEU A 177 22.28 -7.51 8.80
N THR A 178 21.09 -7.03 9.18
CA THR A 178 19.93 -7.89 9.44
C THR A 178 18.90 -7.66 8.35
N VAL A 179 18.58 -8.72 7.58
CA VAL A 179 17.54 -8.68 6.55
C VAL A 179 16.46 -9.73 6.76
N THR A 180 15.26 -9.45 6.30
CA THR A 180 14.18 -10.43 6.20
C THR A 180 13.73 -10.53 4.75
N VAL A 181 13.51 -11.75 4.26
CA VAL A 181 13.00 -11.97 2.90
C VAL A 181 11.65 -12.65 2.96
N ALA A 182 10.69 -12.18 2.17
CA ALA A 182 9.36 -12.76 2.02
C ALA A 182 9.03 -12.97 0.54
N VAL A 183 8.34 -14.08 0.23
CA VAL A 183 7.72 -14.29 -1.07
C VAL A 183 6.27 -14.65 -0.83
N ASP A 184 5.40 -13.70 -1.15
CA ASP A 184 3.97 -13.81 -0.93
C ASP A 184 3.23 -13.96 -2.26
N PRO A 185 2.06 -14.61 -2.30
CA PRO A 185 1.14 -14.48 -3.42
C PRO A 185 0.81 -13.00 -3.68
N PRO A 186 0.38 -12.62 -4.90
CA PRO A 186 0.13 -11.23 -5.23
C PRO A 186 -0.99 -10.66 -4.36
N ALA A 187 -0.91 -9.36 -4.06
CA ALA A 187 -1.91 -8.69 -3.23
C ALA A 187 -3.31 -8.66 -3.88
N SER A 188 -3.35 -8.72 -5.22
CA SER A 188 -4.58 -8.69 -6.00
C SER A 188 -4.48 -9.56 -7.26
N ALA A 189 -5.62 -9.81 -7.88
CA ALA A 189 -5.71 -10.41 -9.21
C ALA A 189 -6.89 -9.77 -9.96
N PRO A 190 -6.85 -9.64 -11.30
CA PRO A 190 -7.95 -9.04 -12.04
C PRO A 190 -9.32 -9.67 -11.70
N GLY A 191 -10.27 -8.84 -11.26
CA GLY A 191 -11.62 -9.28 -10.91
C GLY A 191 -11.76 -10.05 -9.58
N LEU A 192 -10.68 -10.20 -8.80
CA LEU A 192 -10.68 -10.87 -7.51
C LEU A 192 -10.03 -9.98 -6.44
N ARG A 193 -10.69 -9.85 -5.30
CA ARG A 193 -10.23 -9.03 -4.18
C ARG A 193 -10.41 -9.77 -2.87
N ILE A 194 -9.57 -9.46 -1.90
CA ILE A 194 -9.70 -9.92 -0.51
C ILE A 194 -9.67 -8.69 0.38
N ARG A 195 -10.58 -8.60 1.35
CA ARG A 195 -10.51 -7.60 2.42
C ARG A 195 -10.17 -8.30 3.73
N CYS A 196 -9.13 -7.82 4.41
CA CYS A 196 -8.64 -8.37 5.67
C CYS A 196 -8.58 -7.27 6.73
N THR A 197 -9.48 -7.31 7.71
CA THR A 197 -9.62 -6.24 8.70
C THR A 197 -9.78 -6.83 10.09
N HIS A 198 -9.62 -6.02 11.14
CA HIS A 198 -9.94 -6.42 12.50
C HIS A 198 -10.72 -5.36 13.26
N THR A 199 -11.35 -5.76 14.35
CA THR A 199 -12.02 -4.87 15.32
C THR A 199 -11.74 -5.32 16.75
N PRO A 200 -11.65 -4.41 17.73
CA PRO A 200 -11.68 -2.93 17.58
C PRO A 200 -10.45 -2.39 16.84
N ALA A 201 -10.49 -1.14 16.33
CA ALA A 201 -9.39 -0.59 15.54
C ALA A 201 -8.09 -0.46 16.35
N TRP A 202 -8.17 -0.04 17.62
CA TRP A 202 -7.05 -0.04 18.56
C TRP A 202 -7.35 -0.91 19.79
N PRO A 203 -7.04 -2.22 19.74
CA PRO A 203 -7.34 -3.14 20.82
C PRO A 203 -6.52 -2.90 22.08
N GLN A 204 -7.15 -3.08 23.24
CA GLN A 204 -6.51 -3.01 24.55
C GLN A 204 -6.15 -4.41 25.09
N PRO A 205 -5.17 -4.52 26.00
CA PRO A 205 -4.77 -5.82 26.55
C PRO A 205 -5.95 -6.58 27.16
N GLY A 206 -6.12 -7.85 26.74
CA GLY A 206 -7.22 -8.72 27.19
C GLY A 206 -8.54 -8.55 26.43
N GLU A 207 -8.66 -7.58 25.53
CA GLU A 207 -9.85 -7.45 24.68
C GLU A 207 -9.94 -8.56 23.64
N THR A 208 -11.15 -8.85 23.18
CA THR A 208 -11.37 -9.78 22.06
C THR A 208 -11.18 -9.02 20.75
N VAL A 209 -10.24 -9.48 19.94
CA VAL A 209 -10.04 -9.02 18.57
C VAL A 209 -10.75 -9.99 17.64
N THR A 210 -11.54 -9.45 16.71
CA THR A 210 -12.18 -10.21 15.63
C THR A 210 -11.54 -9.82 14.31
N ILE A 211 -10.84 -10.74 13.67
CA ILE A 211 -10.31 -10.58 12.32
C ILE A 211 -11.34 -11.12 11.33
N THR A 212 -11.59 -10.39 10.25
CA THR A 212 -12.54 -10.74 9.19
C THR A 212 -11.83 -10.83 7.86
N ALA A 213 -11.94 -11.97 7.19
CA ALA A 213 -11.55 -12.15 5.79
C ALA A 213 -12.80 -12.16 4.93
N THR A 214 -12.83 -11.36 3.87
CA THR A 214 -13.93 -11.34 2.89
C THR A 214 -13.39 -11.47 1.48
N ALA A 215 -13.88 -12.46 0.73
CA ALA A 215 -13.63 -12.64 -0.69
C ALA A 215 -14.60 -11.77 -1.48
N LEU A 216 -14.07 -10.98 -2.42
CA LEU A 216 -14.79 -9.95 -3.15
C LEU A 216 -14.53 -10.10 -4.65
N ASP A 217 -15.51 -9.74 -5.48
CA ASP A 217 -15.34 -9.63 -6.93
C ASP A 217 -14.70 -8.27 -7.31
N GLY A 218 -14.49 -8.05 -8.62
CA GLY A 218 -13.92 -6.79 -9.12
C GLY A 218 -14.81 -5.56 -8.94
N ALA A 219 -16.09 -5.74 -8.56
CA ALA A 219 -16.99 -4.67 -8.17
C ALA A 219 -17.12 -4.57 -6.64
N LEU A 220 -16.20 -5.22 -5.90
CA LEU A 220 -16.13 -5.26 -4.44
C LEU A 220 -17.37 -5.85 -3.77
N ASN A 221 -18.11 -6.72 -4.47
CA ASN A 221 -19.25 -7.44 -3.88
C ASN A 221 -18.80 -8.78 -3.29
N PRO A 222 -19.35 -9.21 -2.14
CA PRO A 222 -19.02 -10.47 -1.49
C PRO A 222 -19.72 -11.68 -2.15
N THR A 223 -19.59 -11.82 -3.46
CA THR A 223 -20.27 -12.85 -4.29
C THR A 223 -19.36 -14.04 -4.59
N VAL A 224 -18.06 -13.92 -4.32
CA VAL A 224 -17.05 -14.93 -4.64
C VAL A 224 -17.15 -16.12 -3.69
N VAL A 225 -17.19 -17.33 -4.25
CA VAL A 225 -17.16 -18.59 -3.50
C VAL A 225 -15.79 -19.25 -3.69
N PRO A 226 -14.88 -19.16 -2.71
CA PRO A 226 -13.51 -19.59 -2.89
C PRO A 226 -13.28 -21.07 -2.62
N ASN A 227 -12.19 -21.60 -3.21
CA ASN A 227 -11.65 -22.91 -2.86
C ASN A 227 -11.10 -22.89 -1.43
N ALA A 228 -10.43 -21.80 -1.05
CA ALA A 228 -9.98 -21.54 0.31
C ALA A 228 -10.00 -20.04 0.60
N LEU A 229 -10.52 -19.68 1.77
CA LEU A 229 -10.32 -18.39 2.42
C LEU A 229 -9.61 -18.69 3.74
N GLU A 230 -8.58 -17.94 4.06
CA GLU A 230 -7.69 -18.22 5.18
C GLU A 230 -7.43 -16.96 6.02
N ILE A 231 -7.35 -17.12 7.34
CA ILE A 231 -6.88 -16.09 8.29
C ILE A 231 -5.67 -16.64 9.02
N TRP A 232 -4.56 -15.93 8.90
CA TRP A 232 -3.27 -16.24 9.50
C TRP A 232 -2.99 -15.29 10.65
N LEU A 233 -2.46 -15.80 11.77
CA LEU A 233 -1.96 -15.02 12.92
C LEU A 233 -0.44 -15.06 13.04
N SER A 234 0.19 -15.97 12.31
CA SER A 234 1.63 -16.09 12.14
C SER A 234 1.88 -16.92 10.88
N PRO A 235 3.11 -17.02 10.37
CA PRO A 235 3.43 -17.90 9.23
C PRO A 235 3.12 -19.39 9.45
N THR A 236 2.78 -19.81 10.67
CA THR A 236 2.46 -21.20 11.00
C THR A 236 1.06 -21.40 11.59
N ASP A 237 0.43 -20.34 12.09
CA ASP A 237 -0.90 -20.39 12.67
C ASP A 237 -1.96 -19.84 11.70
N ARG A 238 -2.75 -20.74 11.10
CA ARG A 238 -3.83 -20.38 10.17
C ARG A 238 -5.11 -21.14 10.42
N GLU A 239 -6.22 -20.49 10.10
CA GLU A 239 -7.53 -21.10 9.98
C GLU A 239 -8.01 -21.01 8.53
N VAL A 240 -8.59 -22.10 8.02
CA VAL A 240 -9.05 -22.21 6.63
C VAL A 240 -10.54 -22.53 6.60
N ARG A 241 -11.26 -21.89 5.68
CA ARG A 241 -12.64 -22.22 5.32
C ARG A 241 -12.77 -22.30 3.80
N SER A 242 -13.56 -23.24 3.31
CA SER A 242 -13.87 -23.41 1.90
C SER A 242 -15.34 -23.15 1.64
N GLY A 243 -15.68 -22.65 0.45
CA GLY A 243 -17.07 -22.42 0.05
C GLY A 243 -17.78 -21.29 0.80
N VAL A 244 -17.04 -20.38 1.47
CA VAL A 244 -17.60 -19.21 2.17
C VAL A 244 -17.01 -17.92 1.61
N GLY A 245 -17.86 -16.92 1.36
CA GLY A 245 -17.43 -15.60 0.88
C GLY A 245 -16.86 -14.69 1.98
N SER A 246 -17.09 -15.02 3.25
CA SER A 246 -16.52 -14.32 4.40
C SER A 246 -16.46 -15.25 5.61
N PHE A 247 -15.46 -15.10 6.46
CA PHE A 247 -15.47 -15.67 7.81
C PHE A 247 -14.60 -14.86 8.77
N THR A 248 -14.79 -15.12 10.07
CA THR A 248 -14.07 -14.44 11.14
C THR A 248 -13.24 -15.41 11.98
N ARG A 249 -12.16 -14.89 12.56
CA ARG A 249 -11.33 -15.56 13.56
C ARG A 249 -11.12 -14.61 14.74
N THR A 250 -11.32 -15.11 15.96
CA THR A 250 -11.16 -14.32 17.17
C THR A 250 -9.88 -14.68 17.93
N LEU A 251 -9.25 -13.70 18.56
CA LEU A 251 -8.15 -13.88 19.51
C LEU A 251 -8.32 -12.94 20.70
N THR A 252 -7.58 -13.19 21.78
CA THR A 252 -7.45 -12.25 22.90
C THR A 252 -6.19 -11.42 22.69
N ALA A 253 -6.32 -10.09 22.69
CA ALA A 253 -5.22 -9.18 22.46
C ALA A 253 -4.16 -9.32 23.55
N ALA A 254 -2.93 -9.65 23.15
CA ALA A 254 -1.76 -9.74 24.02
C ALA A 254 -0.77 -8.64 23.66
N THR A 255 -0.08 -8.09 24.68
CA THR A 255 0.94 -7.06 24.47
C THR A 255 2.24 -7.65 23.92
N PRO A 256 3.04 -6.85 23.19
CA PRO A 256 2.76 -5.47 22.78
C PRO A 256 1.93 -5.35 21.49
N SER A 257 1.83 -6.44 20.71
CA SER A 257 1.14 -6.45 19.41
C SER A 257 0.74 -7.86 19.00
N PHE A 258 -0.08 -7.97 17.96
CA PHE A 258 -0.29 -9.21 17.21
C PHE A 258 -0.11 -8.95 15.72
N THR A 259 0.12 -10.02 14.96
CA THR A 259 0.25 -9.97 13.49
C THR A 259 -0.86 -10.80 12.85
N TYR A 260 -1.37 -10.38 11.70
CA TYR A 260 -2.33 -11.17 10.94
C TYR A 260 -2.29 -10.87 9.45
N GLY A 261 -2.85 -11.78 8.65
CA GLY A 261 -3.04 -11.63 7.22
C GLY A 261 -4.11 -12.60 6.73
N CYS A 262 -4.69 -12.33 5.57
CA CYS A 262 -5.73 -13.16 4.99
C CYS A 262 -5.32 -13.60 3.59
N ARG A 263 -5.66 -14.84 3.22
CA ARG A 263 -5.36 -15.40 1.90
C ARG A 263 -6.62 -15.93 1.24
N LEU A 264 -6.77 -15.65 -0.04
CA LEU A 264 -7.89 -16.09 -0.86
C LEU A 264 -7.36 -16.91 -2.03
N THR A 265 -7.90 -18.12 -2.21
CA THR A 265 -7.62 -18.99 -3.33
C THR A 265 -8.91 -19.31 -4.10
N VAL A 266 -8.91 -18.98 -5.39
CA VAL A 266 -9.99 -19.29 -6.35
C VAL A 266 -9.37 -19.92 -7.59
N ALA A 267 -9.76 -21.16 -7.87
CA ALA A 267 -9.13 -22.03 -8.86
C ALA A 267 -7.59 -22.07 -8.67
N ALA A 268 -6.82 -21.63 -9.67
CA ALA A 268 -5.36 -21.56 -9.61
C ALA A 268 -4.85 -20.21 -9.07
N THR A 269 -5.72 -19.20 -8.93
CA THR A 269 -5.35 -17.86 -8.48
C THR A 269 -5.35 -17.81 -6.97
N THR A 270 -4.25 -17.32 -6.39
CA THR A 270 -4.14 -17.04 -4.97
C THR A 270 -3.74 -15.59 -4.77
N ILE A 271 -4.43 -14.89 -3.88
CA ILE A 271 -4.09 -13.53 -3.47
C ILE A 271 -3.93 -13.45 -1.95
N PHE A 272 -3.03 -12.59 -1.49
CA PHE A 272 -2.74 -12.40 -0.07
C PHE A 272 -2.91 -10.94 0.33
N SER A 273 -3.59 -10.65 1.43
CA SER A 273 -3.86 -9.27 1.86
C SER A 273 -2.63 -8.48 2.32
N GLY A 274 -1.44 -9.06 2.29
CA GLY A 274 -0.28 -8.62 3.07
C GLY A 274 -0.42 -8.93 4.56
N TRP A 275 0.72 -8.86 5.25
CA TRP A 275 0.83 -8.95 6.71
C TRP A 275 0.55 -7.59 7.36
N ARG A 276 -0.10 -7.61 8.52
CA ARG A 276 -0.39 -6.44 9.34
C ARG A 276 0.03 -6.72 10.77
N ARG A 277 0.78 -5.79 11.37
CA ARG A 277 1.05 -5.75 12.81
C ARG A 277 0.16 -4.68 13.45
N THR A 278 -0.52 -5.04 14.53
CA THR A 278 -1.40 -4.13 15.28
C THR A 278 -0.92 -4.00 16.71
N THR A 279 -0.73 -2.76 17.15
CA THR A 279 -0.34 -2.45 18.54
C THR A 279 -1.50 -2.70 19.50
N VAL A 280 -1.18 -3.26 20.66
CA VAL A 280 -2.15 -3.55 21.73
C VAL A 280 -1.84 -2.68 22.94
N GLY A 281 -2.78 -1.81 23.30
CA GLY A 281 -2.61 -0.82 24.38
C GLY A 281 -1.72 0.36 24.00
N ASP A 282 -1.37 1.18 25.00
CA ASP A 282 -0.46 2.33 24.86
C ASP A 282 1.00 1.84 24.83
N PRO A 283 1.70 1.97 23.68
CA PRO A 283 3.10 1.56 23.57
C PRO A 283 4.06 2.50 24.33
N THR A 284 3.58 3.67 24.75
CA THR A 284 4.36 4.79 25.27
C THR A 284 3.79 5.33 26.60
N PRO A 285 3.57 4.48 27.62
CA PRO A 285 2.84 4.87 28.83
C PRO A 285 3.57 5.93 29.67
N ASN A 286 4.89 6.07 29.49
CA ASN A 286 5.73 7.02 30.23
C ASN A 286 6.03 8.31 29.45
N PHE A 287 5.54 8.43 28.21
CA PHE A 287 5.76 9.63 27.40
C PHE A 287 4.79 10.74 27.82
N THR A 288 5.28 11.98 27.83
CA THR A 288 4.47 13.17 28.08
C THR A 288 3.85 13.68 26.79
N PHE A 289 2.74 14.42 26.92
CA PHE A 289 2.03 15.01 25.79
C PHE A 289 2.93 15.90 24.90
N PRO A 290 2.78 15.84 23.56
CA PRO A 290 1.92 14.88 22.84
C PRO A 290 2.58 13.50 22.74
N LYS A 291 1.77 12.43 22.81
CA LYS A 291 2.29 11.07 22.60
C LYS A 291 2.48 10.78 21.12
N PRO A 292 3.46 9.92 20.76
CA PRO A 292 3.55 9.37 19.41
C PRO A 292 2.25 8.69 18.97
N ALA A 293 2.00 8.70 17.67
CA ALA A 293 0.85 8.01 17.07
C ALA A 293 0.98 6.50 17.27
N VAL A 294 -0.14 5.80 17.41
CA VAL A 294 -0.15 4.34 17.60
C VAL A 294 -0.46 3.64 16.29
N PRO A 295 0.40 2.72 15.82
CA PRO A 295 0.10 1.95 14.64
C PRO A 295 -0.99 0.93 14.95
N ILE A 296 -2.16 1.13 14.35
CA ILE A 296 -3.30 0.21 14.45
C ILE A 296 -3.31 -0.81 13.31
N SER A 297 -2.67 -0.48 12.19
CA SER A 297 -2.38 -1.43 11.12
C SER A 297 -1.06 -1.02 10.46
N TYR A 298 0.01 -1.69 10.85
CA TYR A 298 1.35 -1.45 10.31
C TYR A 298 1.72 -2.57 9.31
N THR A 299 2.01 -2.20 8.07
CA THR A 299 2.27 -3.13 6.95
C THR A 299 3.70 -3.05 6.41
N GLY A 300 4.49 -2.03 6.80
CA GLY A 300 5.90 -1.84 6.41
C GLY A 300 6.49 -0.52 6.94
N GLY A 301 7.77 -0.28 6.66
CA GLY A 301 8.47 0.96 7.01
C GLY A 301 7.91 2.19 6.28
N GLN A 302 8.13 3.38 6.84
CA GLN A 302 7.50 4.64 6.40
C GLN A 302 7.83 4.99 4.95
N GLY A 303 9.11 4.93 4.55
CA GLY A 303 9.48 5.16 3.14
C GLY A 303 8.93 4.15 2.12
N SER A 304 8.17 3.14 2.56
CA SER A 304 7.58 2.13 1.68
C SER A 304 6.07 2.01 1.79
N ARG A 305 5.44 2.81 2.66
CA ARG A 305 3.99 2.79 2.94
C ARG A 305 3.46 4.21 2.99
N ILE A 306 2.17 4.35 2.65
CA ILE A 306 1.44 5.58 2.90
C ILE A 306 0.97 5.56 4.36
N ASP A 307 1.51 6.45 5.18
CA ASP A 307 1.26 6.63 6.60
C ASP A 307 0.10 7.59 6.84
N VAL A 308 -1.08 7.00 7.07
CA VAL A 308 -2.33 7.73 7.34
C VAL A 308 -2.57 7.80 8.84
N VAL A 309 -2.54 9.00 9.42
CA VAL A 309 -2.77 9.26 10.84
C VAL A 309 -4.18 9.76 11.07
N PHE A 310 -5.03 8.97 11.73
CA PHE A 310 -6.36 9.43 12.11
C PHE A 310 -6.32 10.32 13.35
N ILE A 311 -6.96 11.48 13.22
CA ILE A 311 -7.00 12.56 14.20
C ILE A 311 -8.46 12.79 14.61
N ALA A 312 -8.71 12.82 15.91
CA ALA A 312 -10.03 13.17 16.42
C ALA A 312 -10.21 14.70 16.38
N ASP A 313 -11.28 15.18 15.75
CA ASP A 313 -11.72 16.55 15.93
C ASP A 313 -12.16 16.79 17.38
N ARG A 314 -11.54 17.80 18.01
CA ARG A 314 -11.72 18.08 19.44
C ARG A 314 -13.12 18.55 19.84
N ASP A 315 -13.89 19.09 18.90
CA ASP A 315 -15.27 19.55 19.17
C ASP A 315 -16.26 18.38 19.04
N THR A 316 -15.93 17.38 18.23
CA THR A 316 -16.77 16.21 17.93
C THR A 316 -16.58 15.09 18.94
N TYR A 317 -15.34 14.68 19.19
CA TYR A 317 -15.02 13.49 19.98
C TYR A 317 -14.66 13.86 21.42
N THR A 318 -15.65 14.35 22.15
CA THR A 318 -15.48 14.75 23.55
C THR A 318 -15.67 13.57 24.51
N GLY A 319 -15.04 13.63 25.68
CA GLY A 319 -15.18 12.61 26.72
C GLY A 319 -13.97 12.55 27.66
N PRO A 320 -14.08 11.84 28.79
CA PRO A 320 -12.94 11.60 29.67
C PRO A 320 -12.00 10.54 29.06
N GLY A 321 -10.70 10.71 29.29
CA GLY A 321 -9.65 9.76 28.88
C GLY A 321 -8.94 10.17 27.58
N PRO A 322 -7.99 9.33 27.09
CA PRO A 322 -7.33 9.56 25.82
C PRO A 322 -8.34 9.59 24.68
N VAL A 323 -8.29 10.63 23.84
CA VAL A 323 -9.25 10.82 22.73
C VAL A 323 -9.21 9.65 21.73
N GLY A 324 -8.03 9.05 21.54
CA GLY A 324 -7.85 7.86 20.71
C GLY A 324 -8.67 6.66 21.19
N LEU A 325 -9.03 6.58 22.48
CA LEU A 325 -9.88 5.50 23.03
C LEU A 325 -11.37 5.86 23.05
N ASN A 326 -11.77 7.02 22.50
CA ASN A 326 -13.17 7.38 22.39
C ASN A 326 -13.89 6.33 21.51
N PRO A 327 -14.93 5.64 22.01
CA PRO A 327 -15.59 4.56 21.26
C PRO A 327 -16.20 5.01 19.93
N MET A 328 -16.68 6.24 19.86
CA MET A 328 -17.24 6.82 18.63
C MET A 328 -16.13 7.07 17.62
N PHE A 329 -15.00 7.63 18.07
CA PHE A 329 -13.83 7.82 17.21
C PHE A 329 -13.26 6.50 16.69
N GLN A 330 -13.12 5.49 17.56
CA GLN A 330 -12.68 4.14 17.18
C GLN A 330 -13.60 3.49 16.13
N ALA A 331 -14.91 3.65 16.27
CA ALA A 331 -15.88 3.15 15.30
C ALA A 331 -15.78 3.90 13.96
N ASP A 332 -15.58 5.21 14.01
CA ASP A 332 -15.46 6.09 12.86
C ASP A 332 -14.14 5.84 12.10
N VAL A 333 -13.02 5.59 12.80
CA VAL A 333 -11.75 5.12 12.19
C VAL A 333 -11.95 3.76 11.51
N ALA A 334 -12.59 2.81 12.18
CA ALA A 334 -12.88 1.51 11.58
C ALA A 334 -13.78 1.65 10.33
N LEU A 335 -14.73 2.58 10.33
CA LEU A 335 -15.59 2.86 9.18
C LEU A 335 -14.79 3.46 8.02
N ALA A 336 -13.97 4.48 8.29
CA ALA A 336 -13.10 5.13 7.30
C ALA A 336 -12.15 4.12 6.64
N ILE A 337 -11.50 3.24 7.42
CA ILE A 337 -10.62 2.19 6.87
C ILE A 337 -11.44 1.14 6.11
N ASN A 338 -12.47 0.55 6.72
CA ASN A 338 -13.12 -0.64 6.16
C ASN A 338 -14.02 -0.35 4.95
N THR A 339 -14.58 0.86 4.90
CA THR A 339 -15.61 1.24 3.92
C THR A 339 -15.17 2.41 3.05
N GLY A 340 -14.45 3.39 3.59
CA GLY A 340 -13.85 4.47 2.79
C GLY A 340 -12.66 3.93 1.99
N MET A 341 -11.58 3.60 2.70
CA MET A 341 -10.33 3.14 2.10
C MET A 341 -10.51 1.79 1.40
N TYR A 342 -10.80 0.73 2.15
CA TYR A 342 -10.90 -0.62 1.61
C TYR A 342 -12.21 -0.91 0.87
N GLY A 343 -13.15 0.05 0.84
CA GLY A 343 -14.30 0.05 -0.07
C GLY A 343 -13.99 0.66 -1.44
N PHE A 344 -12.76 1.10 -1.68
CA PHE A 344 -12.27 1.65 -2.93
C PHE A 344 -11.22 0.73 -3.56
N ASP A 345 -11.40 0.38 -4.83
CA ASP A 345 -10.65 -0.72 -5.46
C ASP A 345 -9.13 -0.48 -5.53
N PRO A 346 -8.64 0.73 -5.93
CA PRO A 346 -7.21 1.01 -5.92
C PRO A 346 -6.58 0.85 -4.54
N TYR A 347 -7.24 1.34 -3.49
CA TYR A 347 -6.70 1.27 -2.13
C TYR A 347 -6.79 -0.14 -1.54
N LEU A 348 -7.88 -0.88 -1.81
CA LEU A 348 -8.00 -2.27 -1.36
C LEU A 348 -6.96 -3.18 -2.04
N THR A 349 -6.72 -2.96 -3.33
CA THR A 349 -5.71 -3.70 -4.11
C THR A 349 -4.30 -3.49 -3.55
N ASN A 350 -4.06 -2.33 -2.95
CA ASN A 350 -2.80 -1.91 -2.35
C ASN A 350 -2.91 -1.77 -0.83
N GLN A 351 -3.79 -2.55 -0.20
CA GLN A 351 -4.04 -2.49 1.25
C GLN A 351 -2.82 -2.84 2.12
N ASP A 352 -1.81 -3.44 1.52
CA ASP A 352 -0.51 -3.74 2.11
C ASP A 352 0.49 -2.60 1.96
N LEU A 353 0.14 -1.53 1.24
CA LEU A 353 0.93 -0.30 1.07
C LEU A 353 0.45 0.86 1.95
N PHE A 354 -0.44 0.60 2.91
CA PHE A 354 -0.89 1.61 3.87
C PHE A 354 -0.50 1.23 5.29
N ASN A 355 -0.02 2.22 6.03
CA ASN A 355 0.04 2.20 7.48
C ASN A 355 -1.12 3.06 8.02
N PHE A 356 -1.82 2.56 9.03
CA PHE A 356 -2.85 3.32 9.72
C PHE A 356 -2.45 3.56 11.17
N TRP A 357 -2.54 4.82 11.58
CA TRP A 357 -2.18 5.29 12.92
C TRP A 357 -3.35 6.02 13.57
N ILE A 358 -3.29 6.13 14.90
CA ILE A 358 -4.23 6.95 15.68
C ILE A 358 -3.45 7.86 16.63
N LEU A 359 -3.86 9.13 16.72
CA LEU A 359 -3.43 10.01 17.81
C LEU A 359 -4.15 9.66 19.12
N GLN A 360 -3.37 9.38 20.16
CA GLN A 360 -3.90 8.88 21.43
C GLN A 360 -4.52 9.99 22.29
N ASP A 361 -3.79 11.10 22.43
CA ASP A 361 -4.08 12.17 23.38
C ASP A 361 -3.97 13.57 22.77
N ASN A 362 -3.79 13.65 21.44
CA ASN A 362 -3.70 14.87 20.67
C ASN A 362 -4.87 14.95 19.68
N THR A 363 -5.29 16.16 19.35
CA THR A 363 -6.50 16.43 18.55
C THR A 363 -6.23 17.54 17.56
N GLY A 364 -6.83 17.45 16.39
CA GLY A 364 -6.98 18.57 15.48
C GLY A 364 -8.35 19.24 15.67
N LYS A 365 -8.58 20.27 14.87
CA LYS A 365 -9.90 20.84 14.70
C LYS A 365 -10.10 21.17 13.24
N SER A 366 -11.21 20.74 12.70
CA SER A 366 -11.65 21.20 11.40
C SER A 366 -12.58 22.42 11.60
N MET A 367 -12.47 23.46 10.75
CA MET A 367 -13.27 24.69 10.81
C MET A 367 -14.11 24.94 9.54
N ASP A 368 -15.04 25.88 9.61
CA ASP A 368 -15.91 26.24 8.48
C ASP A 368 -15.16 27.12 7.49
N PHE A 369 -15.40 26.89 6.19
CA PHE A 369 -14.90 27.75 5.12
C PHE A 369 -15.24 29.23 5.38
N GLY A 370 -14.21 30.09 5.39
CA GLY A 370 -14.36 31.54 5.57
C GLY A 370 -14.07 32.07 6.99
N THR A 371 -13.61 31.22 7.92
CA THR A 371 -13.08 31.69 9.22
C THR A 371 -11.67 32.25 9.17
N GLY A 372 -11.01 32.24 8.00
CA GLY A 372 -9.64 32.72 7.79
C GLY A 372 -8.58 31.66 8.07
N ASP A 373 -8.92 30.67 8.90
CA ASP A 373 -8.23 29.39 9.07
C ASP A 373 -9.28 28.29 8.83
N ASP A 374 -8.93 27.25 8.08
CA ASP A 374 -9.83 26.13 7.77
C ASP A 374 -9.63 24.94 8.73
N HIS A 375 -8.55 24.95 9.52
CA HIS A 375 -8.24 23.93 10.52
C HIS A 375 -7.25 24.40 11.59
N GLU A 376 -7.15 23.62 12.65
CA GLU A 376 -6.08 23.70 13.63
C GLU A 376 -5.40 22.33 13.72
N LEU A 377 -4.10 22.33 13.50
CA LEU A 377 -3.27 21.13 13.55
C LEU A 377 -3.16 20.57 14.97
N PRO A 378 -2.92 19.25 15.13
CA PRO A 378 -2.43 18.70 16.38
C PRO A 378 -1.19 19.45 16.86
N VAL A 379 -1.00 19.52 18.18
CA VAL A 379 0.20 20.15 18.74
C VAL A 379 1.44 19.38 18.28
N LEU A 380 2.43 20.11 17.76
CA LEU A 380 3.68 19.59 17.19
C LEU A 380 3.49 18.64 16.00
N TRP A 381 2.55 18.97 15.11
CA TRP A 381 2.27 18.20 13.87
C TRP A 381 3.54 18.01 13.04
N ASP A 382 4.19 19.11 12.67
CA ASP A 382 5.36 19.11 11.77
C ASP A 382 6.64 18.57 12.41
N GLU A 383 6.69 18.40 13.75
CA GLU A 383 7.90 17.89 14.43
C GLU A 383 7.79 16.44 14.86
N ILE A 384 6.63 16.00 15.36
CA ILE A 384 6.46 14.65 15.92
C ILE A 384 5.76 13.72 14.93
N PHE A 385 4.99 14.29 13.99
CA PHE A 385 4.19 13.55 13.03
C PHE A 385 4.58 13.87 11.59
N ALA A 386 5.78 14.45 11.38
CA ALA A 386 6.35 14.73 10.06
C ALA A 386 6.38 13.50 9.14
N PHE A 387 6.51 12.30 9.73
CA PHE A 387 6.47 11.04 8.99
C PHE A 387 5.13 10.73 8.30
N ALA A 388 4.06 11.46 8.63
CA ALA A 388 2.73 11.19 8.10
C ALA A 388 2.59 11.77 6.69
N ASP A 389 2.28 10.92 5.72
CA ASP A 389 1.86 11.39 4.39
C ASP A 389 0.52 12.13 4.48
N VAL A 390 -0.35 11.74 5.41
CA VAL A 390 -1.60 12.47 5.68
C VAL A 390 -2.14 12.27 7.09
N GLY A 391 -2.46 13.38 7.76
CA GLY A 391 -3.32 13.44 8.93
C GLY A 391 -4.79 13.60 8.52
N VAL A 392 -5.67 12.72 8.98
CA VAL A 392 -7.10 12.76 8.67
C VAL A 392 -7.89 13.16 9.90
N ILE A 393 -8.34 14.42 9.96
CA ILE A 393 -9.24 14.93 10.97
C ILE A 393 -10.66 14.42 10.68
N LEU A 394 -11.07 13.38 11.41
CA LEU A 394 -12.46 12.93 11.38
C LEU A 394 -13.30 13.91 12.18
N HIS A 395 -14.49 14.25 11.69
CA HIS A 395 -15.48 15.04 12.42
C HIS A 395 -16.91 14.67 12.02
N ARG A 396 -17.90 15.14 12.77
CA ARG A 396 -19.34 14.92 12.49
C ARG A 396 -20.15 16.22 12.49
N LYS A 397 -19.48 17.34 12.19
CA LYS A 397 -20.09 18.66 12.18
C LYS A 397 -20.88 18.84 10.88
N ALA A 398 -22.20 18.74 10.95
CA ALA A 398 -23.08 18.68 9.76
C ALA A 398 -23.00 19.92 8.83
N ALA A 399 -22.66 21.09 9.35
CA ALA A 399 -22.53 22.33 8.57
C ALA A 399 -21.14 22.52 7.97
N GLN A 400 -20.18 21.69 8.37
CA GLN A 400 -18.79 21.91 8.11
C GLN A 400 -18.32 21.09 6.91
N ARG A 401 -17.54 21.73 6.04
CA ARG A 401 -16.96 21.12 4.85
C ARG A 401 -15.76 20.24 5.17
N ASP A 402 -15.52 19.37 4.21
CA ASP A 402 -14.35 18.53 4.03
C ASP A 402 -13.30 19.31 3.20
N PHE A 403 -12.04 18.91 3.29
CA PHE A 403 -10.93 19.48 2.53
C PHE A 403 -9.70 18.57 2.58
N GLY A 404 -8.79 18.74 1.61
CA GLY A 404 -7.44 18.18 1.60
C GLY A 404 -6.42 19.29 1.34
N MET A 405 -5.44 19.44 2.23
CA MET A 405 -4.36 20.43 2.12
C MET A 405 -3.02 19.71 2.05
N PRO A 406 -2.45 19.56 0.85
CA PRO A 406 -1.14 18.96 0.66
C PRO A 406 -0.04 19.64 1.47
N ASP A 407 -0.01 20.97 1.56
CA ASP A 407 1.06 21.72 2.25
C ASP A 407 1.16 21.40 3.75
N ASP A 408 0.02 21.17 4.41
CA ASP A 408 -0.04 20.84 5.84
C ASP A 408 -0.13 19.32 6.08
N HIS A 409 -0.10 18.52 5.01
CA HIS A 409 -0.30 17.07 5.04
C HIS A 409 -1.61 16.67 5.74
N ILE A 410 -2.70 17.44 5.60
CA ILE A 410 -3.94 17.25 6.37
C ILE A 410 -5.17 17.18 5.48
N ALA A 411 -6.05 16.25 5.82
CA ALA A 411 -7.39 16.15 5.30
C ALA A 411 -8.42 16.25 6.44
N ALA A 412 -9.61 16.76 6.15
CA ALA A 412 -10.75 16.72 7.06
C ALA A 412 -11.95 16.04 6.42
N VAL A 413 -12.55 15.09 7.15
CA VAL A 413 -13.64 14.27 6.63
C VAL A 413 -14.86 14.30 7.54
N ASN A 414 -15.99 14.71 6.95
CA ASN A 414 -17.27 14.78 7.64
C ASN A 414 -18.04 13.44 7.59
N LEU A 415 -17.96 12.67 8.68
CA LEU A 415 -18.61 11.37 8.81
C LEU A 415 -20.11 11.45 9.14
N ALA A 416 -20.70 12.64 9.24
CA ALA A 416 -22.15 12.79 9.39
C ALA A 416 -22.91 12.69 8.05
N ARG A 417 -22.21 12.75 6.92
CA ARG A 417 -22.80 12.75 5.59
C ARG A 417 -23.11 11.33 5.09
N SER A 418 -24.07 11.20 4.17
CA SER A 418 -24.44 9.91 3.57
C SER A 418 -23.40 9.39 2.58
N ASP A 419 -22.62 10.28 1.99
CA ASP A 419 -21.54 10.04 1.02
C ASP A 419 -20.15 10.05 1.69
N ALA A 420 -20.07 10.10 3.02
CA ALA A 420 -18.82 10.30 3.76
C ALA A 420 -17.68 9.33 3.38
N MET A 421 -18.00 8.10 2.96
CA MET A 421 -16.98 7.13 2.52
C MET A 421 -16.40 7.46 1.14
N GLY A 422 -17.17 8.14 0.30
CA GLY A 422 -16.66 8.78 -0.91
C GLY A 422 -15.75 9.96 -0.57
N VAL A 423 -16.15 10.78 0.40
CA VAL A 423 -15.33 11.91 0.88
C VAL A 423 -13.99 11.41 1.43
N VAL A 424 -13.96 10.34 2.24
CA VAL A 424 -12.68 9.75 2.73
C VAL A 424 -11.69 9.49 1.59
N ARG A 425 -12.13 8.89 0.48
CA ARG A 425 -11.23 8.58 -0.64
C ARG A 425 -10.86 9.80 -1.47
N HIS A 426 -11.74 10.80 -1.55
CA HIS A 426 -11.48 12.05 -2.24
C HIS A 426 -10.43 12.87 -1.50
N GLU A 427 -10.60 13.11 -0.19
CA GLU A 427 -9.64 13.92 0.58
C GLU A 427 -8.27 13.24 0.70
N ILE A 428 -8.23 11.92 0.84
CA ILE A 428 -6.98 11.16 0.79
C ILE A 428 -6.40 11.14 -0.63
N GLY A 429 -7.21 11.36 -1.67
CA GLY A 429 -6.73 11.56 -3.05
C GLY A 429 -5.89 12.82 -3.22
N HIS A 430 -6.19 13.89 -2.48
CA HIS A 430 -5.42 15.14 -2.57
C HIS A 430 -4.02 15.01 -1.97
N VAL A 431 -3.90 14.50 -0.74
CA VAL A 431 -2.68 14.69 0.04
C VAL A 431 -1.55 13.74 -0.41
N PRO A 432 -1.61 12.41 -0.17
CA PRO A 432 -0.55 11.50 -0.60
C PRO A 432 -0.48 11.27 -2.11
N PHE A 433 -1.55 11.58 -2.86
CA PHE A 433 -1.56 11.33 -4.31
C PHE A 433 -1.50 12.60 -5.16
N GLY A 434 -1.63 13.79 -4.56
CA GLY A 434 -1.57 15.05 -5.30
C GLY A 434 -2.64 15.17 -6.39
N LEU A 435 -3.81 14.53 -6.25
CA LEU A 435 -4.89 14.72 -7.21
C LEU A 435 -5.52 16.10 -7.01
N ALA A 436 -5.76 16.83 -8.09
CA ALA A 436 -6.50 18.09 -8.04
C ALA A 436 -8.02 17.84 -8.08
N ASP A 437 -8.80 18.76 -7.54
CA ASP A 437 -10.25 18.75 -7.69
C ASP A 437 -10.69 18.87 -9.15
N GLU A 438 -11.84 18.30 -9.49
CA GLU A 438 -12.41 18.33 -10.85
C GLU A 438 -13.84 18.90 -10.93
N TYR A 439 -14.42 19.30 -9.79
CA TYR A 439 -15.70 19.99 -9.72
C TYR A 439 -15.53 21.51 -9.77
N CYS A 440 -16.58 22.24 -10.16
CA CYS A 440 -16.50 23.70 -10.25
C CYS A 440 -16.73 24.40 -8.91
N CYS A 441 -16.29 25.66 -8.89
CA CYS A 441 -16.90 26.77 -8.15
C CYS A 441 -16.47 26.93 -6.69
N ASP A 442 -15.58 26.07 -6.21
CA ASP A 442 -14.95 26.06 -4.88
C ASP A 442 -13.84 25.00 -4.78
N ALA A 443 -13.26 24.64 -5.92
CA ALA A 443 -12.27 23.59 -6.08
C ALA A 443 -10.87 24.18 -6.11
N ALA A 444 -9.86 23.49 -5.56
CA ALA A 444 -8.49 23.92 -5.72
C ALA A 444 -7.88 23.23 -6.96
N TYR A 445 -7.88 23.92 -8.11
CA TYR A 445 -7.22 23.41 -9.31
C TYR A 445 -5.71 23.65 -9.23
N PHE A 446 -4.93 22.60 -9.50
CA PHE A 446 -3.48 22.70 -9.67
C PHE A 446 -2.99 21.66 -10.67
N TYR A 447 -1.87 21.97 -11.32
CA TYR A 447 -1.22 21.07 -12.26
C TYR A 447 -0.08 20.31 -11.58
N ASN A 448 -0.03 19.00 -11.82
CA ASN A 448 1.13 18.17 -11.48
C ASN A 448 1.89 17.83 -12.75
N GLU A 449 3.18 18.14 -12.80
CA GLU A 449 4.02 17.84 -13.96
C GLU A 449 4.06 16.34 -14.29
N VAL A 450 4.06 15.48 -13.25
CA VAL A 450 4.11 14.03 -13.41
C VAL A 450 2.71 13.44 -13.24
N ALA A 451 2.20 12.75 -14.28
CA ALA A 451 0.90 12.07 -14.25
C ALA A 451 -0.29 12.97 -13.78
N PRO A 452 -0.51 14.15 -14.40
CA PRO A 452 -1.62 15.05 -14.04
C PRO A 452 -3.01 14.41 -14.22
N ASN A 453 -3.97 14.83 -13.38
CA ASN A 453 -5.40 14.70 -13.66
C ASN A 453 -6.01 16.02 -14.17
N VAL A 454 -5.47 17.16 -13.71
CA VAL A 454 -5.78 18.52 -14.19
C VAL A 454 -4.54 19.15 -14.85
N TYR A 455 -4.74 19.96 -15.89
CA TYR A 455 -3.71 20.55 -16.76
C TYR A 455 -3.88 22.07 -16.84
N GLU A 456 -2.78 22.82 -16.88
CA GLU A 456 -2.80 24.27 -17.14
C GLU A 456 -3.08 24.60 -18.61
N ASP A 457 -2.62 23.74 -19.53
CA ASP A 457 -2.72 23.98 -20.96
C ASP A 457 -3.61 22.95 -21.67
N LEU A 458 -4.43 23.42 -22.62
CA LEU A 458 -5.16 22.53 -23.53
C LEU A 458 -4.23 21.83 -24.51
N THR A 459 -3.25 22.58 -25.03
CA THR A 459 -2.36 22.18 -26.13
C THR A 459 -0.91 22.36 -25.75
N GLY A 460 -0.03 21.49 -26.25
CA GLY A 460 1.40 21.57 -25.99
C GLY A 460 1.97 20.19 -25.66
N ASP A 461 3.26 20.10 -25.38
CA ASP A 461 3.89 18.83 -25.03
C ASP A 461 3.38 18.28 -23.68
N GLU A 462 2.92 19.18 -22.81
CA GLU A 462 2.31 18.91 -21.49
C GLU A 462 0.79 19.19 -21.48
N GLY A 463 0.22 19.52 -22.64
CA GLY A 463 -1.19 19.87 -22.74
C GLY A 463 -2.11 18.66 -22.61
N CYS A 464 -3.34 18.89 -22.14
CA CYS A 464 -4.37 17.86 -22.00
C CYS A 464 -4.57 17.07 -23.31
N ASP A 465 -4.56 17.73 -24.48
CA ASP A 465 -4.83 17.09 -25.77
C ASP A 465 -3.73 16.10 -26.21
N THR A 466 -2.51 16.30 -25.72
CA THR A 466 -1.35 15.43 -25.98
C THR A 466 -1.39 14.21 -25.08
N ASP A 467 -1.81 14.37 -23.82
CA ASP A 467 -1.84 13.28 -22.86
C ASP A 467 -3.12 12.42 -22.90
N ALA A 468 -4.26 12.99 -23.28
CA ALA A 468 -5.55 12.28 -23.38
C ALA A 468 -5.46 10.90 -24.10
N PRO A 469 -4.73 10.76 -25.24
CA PRO A 469 -4.51 9.45 -25.86
C PRO A 469 -3.80 8.41 -24.99
N ASN A 470 -2.89 8.82 -24.10
CA ASN A 470 -2.19 7.92 -23.16
C ASN A 470 -3.14 7.38 -22.08
N LEU A 471 -4.21 8.11 -21.79
CA LEU A 471 -5.31 7.71 -20.91
C LEU A 471 -6.41 6.93 -21.65
N GLY A 472 -6.20 6.59 -22.93
CA GLY A 472 -7.18 5.90 -23.77
C GLY A 472 -8.37 6.78 -24.16
N ARG A 473 -8.22 8.11 -24.09
CA ARG A 473 -9.24 9.10 -24.48
C ARG A 473 -8.94 9.68 -25.86
N VAL A 474 -9.91 10.40 -26.42
CA VAL A 474 -9.71 11.19 -27.64
C VAL A 474 -9.30 12.61 -27.25
N ARG A 475 -8.56 13.31 -28.11
CA ARG A 475 -8.11 14.69 -27.84
C ARG A 475 -9.25 15.65 -27.51
N ASP A 476 -10.35 15.52 -28.24
CA ASP A 476 -11.56 16.33 -28.06
C ASP A 476 -12.31 16.02 -26.74
N ALA A 477 -11.81 15.10 -25.90
CA ALA A 477 -12.34 14.85 -24.57
C ALA A 477 -11.90 15.90 -23.54
N CYS A 478 -10.85 16.67 -23.83
CA CYS A 478 -10.39 17.73 -22.94
C CYS A 478 -11.46 18.81 -22.79
N ARG A 479 -11.86 19.06 -21.54
CA ARG A 479 -12.82 20.09 -21.14
C ARG A 479 -12.14 21.14 -20.26
N ALA A 480 -12.60 22.38 -20.36
CA ALA A 480 -12.13 23.47 -19.52
C ALA A 480 -12.79 23.40 -18.13
N LEU A 481 -12.00 23.63 -17.09
CA LEU A 481 -12.40 23.92 -15.72
C LEU A 481 -12.11 25.41 -15.49
N GLU A 482 -13.14 26.21 -15.22
CA GLU A 482 -12.98 27.65 -15.00
C GLU A 482 -13.12 27.99 -13.52
N GLU A 483 -12.14 28.71 -12.96
CA GLU A 483 -12.19 29.29 -11.61
C GLU A 483 -11.52 30.67 -11.63
N ASP A 484 -12.19 31.69 -11.10
CA ASP A 484 -11.67 33.06 -10.92
C ASP A 484 -10.98 33.71 -12.14
N GLY A 485 -11.27 33.21 -13.35
CA GLY A 485 -10.73 33.71 -14.61
C GLY A 485 -9.53 32.91 -15.14
N ASP A 486 -9.01 31.97 -14.35
CA ASP A 486 -8.05 30.97 -14.79
C ASP A 486 -8.79 29.77 -15.39
N VAL A 487 -8.14 29.14 -16.38
CA VAL A 487 -8.71 28.02 -17.13
C VAL A 487 -7.76 26.84 -17.06
N TYR A 488 -8.20 25.80 -16.39
CA TYR A 488 -7.55 24.50 -16.36
C TYR A 488 -8.27 23.54 -17.29
N TYR A 489 -7.70 22.36 -17.51
CA TYR A 489 -8.28 21.33 -18.36
C TYR A 489 -8.21 19.97 -17.69
N THR A 490 -9.11 19.07 -18.07
CA THR A 490 -9.05 17.64 -17.72
C THR A 490 -9.63 16.85 -18.89
N SER A 491 -9.10 15.64 -19.09
CA SER A 491 -9.60 14.71 -20.13
C SER A 491 -10.61 13.70 -19.58
N GLU A 492 -10.94 13.80 -18.29
CA GLU A 492 -11.83 12.85 -17.66
C GLU A 492 -13.28 12.97 -18.15
N PRO A 493 -14.08 11.90 -18.04
CA PRO A 493 -15.46 11.95 -18.47
C PRO A 493 -16.24 12.79 -17.48
N GLY A 494 -16.96 13.79 -17.97
CA GLY A 494 -17.87 14.50 -17.11
C GLY A 494 -18.49 15.72 -17.75
N ASP A 495 -19.75 15.98 -17.37
CA ASP A 495 -20.41 17.26 -17.58
C ASP A 495 -20.31 18.05 -16.27
N LEU A 496 -19.69 19.25 -16.29
CA LEU A 496 -19.63 20.13 -15.12
C LEU A 496 -21.01 20.69 -14.72
N THR A 497 -22.07 20.36 -15.46
CA THR A 497 -23.43 20.72 -15.11
C THR A 497 -23.78 20.17 -13.72
N PRO A 498 -24.09 21.05 -12.75
CA PRO A 498 -24.42 20.62 -11.39
C PRO A 498 -25.54 19.58 -11.37
N GLY A 499 -25.27 18.42 -10.76
CA GLY A 499 -26.24 17.33 -10.58
C GLY A 499 -26.21 16.22 -11.63
N LEU A 500 -25.27 16.24 -12.58
CA LEU A 500 -24.93 15.05 -13.37
C LEU A 500 -23.79 14.29 -12.67
N MET A 501 -24.00 12.99 -12.43
CA MET A 501 -22.97 12.09 -11.92
C MET A 501 -21.94 11.87 -13.01
N ASN A 502 -20.68 12.20 -12.72
CA ASN A 502 -19.54 11.99 -13.60
C ASN A 502 -18.71 10.78 -13.17
N ASP A 503 -19.14 10.05 -12.12
CA ASP A 503 -18.52 8.82 -11.63
C ASP A 503 -17.00 8.99 -11.54
N ASP A 504 -16.57 10.02 -10.82
CA ASP A 504 -15.17 10.43 -10.71
C ASP A 504 -14.80 10.79 -9.27
N VAL A 505 -13.66 10.27 -8.79
CA VAL A 505 -13.29 10.41 -7.38
C VAL A 505 -13.05 11.87 -7.04
N MET A 506 -12.46 12.67 -7.94
CA MET A 506 -12.10 14.08 -7.70
C MET A 506 -13.20 15.07 -8.10
N ASN A 507 -14.33 14.63 -8.62
CA ASN A 507 -15.45 15.50 -8.97
C ASN A 507 -16.72 15.21 -8.14
N ASP A 508 -17.13 13.95 -8.02
CA ASP A 508 -18.40 13.60 -7.34
C ASP A 508 -18.24 12.51 -6.27
N ASN A 509 -17.01 12.33 -5.79
CA ASN A 509 -16.64 11.27 -4.88
C ASN A 509 -16.94 9.88 -5.45
N GLY A 510 -16.99 9.71 -6.78
CA GLY A 510 -17.34 8.47 -7.46
C GLY A 510 -16.23 7.40 -7.44
N PRO A 511 -16.33 6.41 -8.34
CA PRO A 511 -15.19 5.56 -8.73
C PRO A 511 -14.06 6.41 -9.34
N PRO A 512 -12.81 5.90 -9.40
CA PRO A 512 -11.72 6.62 -10.02
C PRO A 512 -11.73 6.47 -11.54
N ASN A 513 -11.22 7.47 -12.24
CA ASN A 513 -10.96 7.41 -13.66
C ASN A 513 -9.47 7.19 -13.99
N ALA A 514 -9.09 7.36 -15.25
CA ALA A 514 -7.84 6.85 -15.80
C ALA A 514 -6.62 7.62 -15.28
N ALA A 515 -6.73 8.95 -15.16
CA ALA A 515 -5.72 9.83 -14.61
C ALA A 515 -5.55 9.58 -13.11
N ASP A 516 -6.64 9.43 -12.35
CA ASP A 516 -6.56 9.07 -10.93
C ASP A 516 -5.83 7.73 -10.75
N ILE A 517 -6.24 6.72 -11.51
CA ILE A 517 -5.62 5.39 -11.48
C ILE A 517 -4.14 5.48 -11.86
N ARG A 518 -3.78 6.31 -12.85
CA ARG A 518 -2.38 6.52 -13.24
C ARG A 518 -1.58 7.11 -12.09
N ARG A 519 -2.09 8.14 -11.42
CA ARG A 519 -1.42 8.79 -10.28
C ARG A 519 -1.35 7.87 -9.06
N PHE A 520 -2.42 7.15 -8.72
CA PHE A 520 -2.39 6.10 -7.70
C PHE A 520 -1.32 5.05 -8.00
N ASN A 521 -1.24 4.58 -9.25
CA ASN A 521 -0.25 3.58 -9.64
C ASN A 521 1.18 4.11 -9.60
N LEU A 522 1.40 5.39 -9.86
CA LEU A 522 2.71 6.06 -9.72
C LEU A 522 3.15 5.99 -8.26
N ILE A 523 2.36 6.56 -7.34
CA ILE A 523 2.70 6.61 -5.92
C ILE A 523 2.82 5.20 -5.31
N PHE A 524 1.87 4.30 -5.60
CA PHE A 524 2.01 2.90 -5.17
C PHE A 524 3.21 2.20 -5.82
N GLY A 525 3.67 2.64 -6.98
CA GLY A 525 4.90 2.18 -7.62
C GLY A 525 6.13 2.62 -6.83
N ASP A 526 6.20 3.90 -6.48
CA ASP A 526 7.29 4.52 -5.72
C ASP A 526 7.38 3.91 -4.30
N CYS A 527 6.24 3.73 -3.65
CA CYS A 527 6.14 3.03 -2.38
C CYS A 527 6.70 1.60 -2.39
N ARG A 528 6.51 0.86 -3.48
CA ARG A 528 7.04 -0.52 -3.59
C ARG A 528 8.56 -0.57 -3.71
N ILE A 529 9.20 0.55 -4.02
CA ILE A 529 10.65 0.69 -4.18
C ILE A 529 11.29 1.52 -3.05
N ALA A 530 10.60 1.65 -1.91
CA ALA A 530 11.00 2.46 -0.76
C ALA A 530 11.19 3.95 -1.10
N LYS A 531 10.26 4.51 -1.90
CA LYS A 531 10.17 5.94 -2.24
C LYS A 531 8.75 6.48 -2.08
N CYS A 532 7.98 5.94 -1.12
CA CYS A 532 7.02 6.84 -0.49
C CYS A 532 7.90 7.87 0.26
#